data_AF-A0A942GEZ9-F1
#
_entry.id   AF-A0A942GEZ9-F1
#
_cell.length_a   1.000
_cell.length_b   1.000
_cell.length_c   1.000
_cell.angle_alpha   90.00
_cell.angle_beta   90.00
_cell.angle_gamma   90.00
#
_symmetry.space_group_name_H-M   'P 1'
#
loop_
_entity.id
_entity.type
_entity.pdbx_description
1 polymer ?
#
loop_
_entity_poly.entity_id
_entity_poly.type
_entity_poly.pdbx_seq_one_letter_code
_entity_poly.pdbx_strand_id
1 'polypeptide(L)'
;MAYLVLFAGLVLTLLAARVLARKQQNTSFDDSLRVEVDRPLNRELVALYELQESVDTALADLDEKNQAFSYLAGKLEKQRETVDFRLQQLERLISRAEAVLNSPASRTTVEPWRVRHEQVYSLADQGKSIPEVAVELGIGRGEVELILGLRK
;
A
#
# COMPACT_ATOMS: atom_id res chain seq x y z
N MET A 1 -49.16 -92.16 25.27
CA MET A 1 -48.24 -91.75 24.19
C MET A 1 -48.41 -90.29 23.76
N ALA A 2 -49.62 -89.76 23.57
CA ALA A 2 -49.83 -88.36 23.15
C ALA A 2 -49.26 -87.28 24.12
N TYR A 3 -49.32 -87.53 25.43
CA TYR A 3 -48.83 -86.58 26.44
C TYR A 3 -47.30 -86.37 26.45
N LEU A 4 -46.52 -87.34 25.97
CA LEU A 4 -45.05 -87.23 25.90
C LEU A 4 -44.62 -86.24 24.81
N VAL A 5 -45.34 -86.21 23.69
CA VAL A 5 -45.08 -85.26 22.58
C VAL A 5 -45.38 -83.83 23.00
N LEU A 6 -46.47 -83.63 23.76
CA LEU A 6 -46.83 -82.31 24.32
C LEU A 6 -45.78 -81.80 25.31
N PHE A 7 -45.27 -82.68 26.18
CA PHE A 7 -44.23 -82.31 27.14
C PHE A 7 -42.90 -81.98 26.46
N ALA A 8 -42.50 -82.76 25.46
CA ALA A 8 -41.30 -82.48 24.66
C ALA A 8 -41.40 -81.14 23.91
N GLY A 9 -42.56 -80.82 23.34
CA GLY A 9 -42.81 -79.53 22.70
C GLY A 9 -42.68 -78.36 23.67
N LEU A 10 -43.23 -78.50 24.89
CA LEU A 10 -43.20 -77.44 25.91
C LEU A 10 -41.78 -77.19 26.45
N VAL A 11 -40.96 -78.24 26.58
CA VAL A 11 -39.55 -78.11 26.97
C VAL A 11 -38.75 -77.39 25.86
N LEU A 12 -39.04 -77.69 24.59
CA LEU A 12 -38.39 -77.06 23.43
C LEU A 12 -38.72 -75.57 23.33
N THR A 13 -39.97 -75.18 23.57
CA THR A 13 -40.36 -73.75 23.56
C THR A 13 -39.74 -72.99 24.73
N LEU A 14 -39.65 -73.60 25.92
CA LEU A 14 -38.95 -73.01 27.07
C LEU A 14 -37.45 -72.83 26.80
N LEU A 15 -36.80 -73.81 26.17
CA LEU A 15 -35.39 -73.71 25.78
C LEU A 15 -35.17 -72.59 24.76
N ALA A 16 -36.02 -72.50 23.73
CA ALA A 16 -35.96 -71.44 22.74
C ALA A 16 -36.15 -70.06 23.37
N ALA A 17 -37.15 -69.91 24.25
CA ALA A 17 -37.39 -68.67 24.98
C ALA A 17 -36.19 -68.28 25.87
N ARG A 18 -35.55 -69.25 26.54
CA ARG A 18 -34.40 -69.00 27.40
C ARG A 18 -33.14 -68.60 26.61
N VAL A 19 -32.93 -69.17 25.43
CA VAL A 19 -31.84 -68.79 24.52
C VAL A 19 -32.07 -67.37 23.98
N LEU A 20 -33.32 -67.03 23.63
CA LEU A 20 -33.67 -65.69 23.14
C LEU A 20 -33.48 -64.63 24.25
N ALA A 21 -33.94 -64.91 25.47
CA ALA A 21 -33.78 -64.02 26.61
C ALA A 21 -32.30 -63.78 26.98
N ARG A 22 -31.44 -64.80 26.86
CA ARG A 22 -29.99 -64.63 27.03
C ARG A 22 -29.35 -63.79 25.93
N LYS A 23 -29.84 -63.91 24.69
CA LYS A 23 -29.33 -63.12 23.56
C LYS A 23 -29.74 -61.65 23.67
N GLN A 24 -30.91 -61.38 24.26
CA GLN A 24 -31.41 -60.01 24.50
C GLN A 24 -30.67 -59.29 25.65
N GLN A 25 -29.97 -60.04 26.51
CA GLN A 25 -29.06 -59.49 27.52
C GLN A 25 -27.71 -59.01 26.94
N ASN A 26 -27.40 -59.33 25.68
CA ASN A 26 -26.24 -58.83 24.93
C ASN A 26 -26.51 -57.49 24.21
N THR A 27 -27.52 -56.73 24.61
CA THR A 27 -27.79 -55.35 24.15
C THR A 27 -26.64 -54.36 24.39
N SER A 28 -25.59 -54.77 25.11
CA SER A 28 -24.33 -54.04 25.21
C SER A 28 -23.66 -53.76 23.85
N PHE A 29 -23.99 -54.52 22.80
CA PHE A 29 -23.42 -54.31 21.45
C PHE A 29 -23.98 -53.07 20.75
N ASP A 30 -25.26 -52.76 20.96
CA ASP A 30 -25.91 -51.57 20.38
C ASP A 30 -25.45 -50.28 21.08
N ASP A 31 -25.25 -50.34 22.39
CA ASP A 31 -24.69 -49.22 23.16
C ASP A 31 -23.22 -48.98 22.83
N SER A 32 -22.42 -50.04 22.62
CA SER A 32 -21.02 -49.88 22.21
C SER A 32 -20.91 -49.35 20.78
N LEU A 33 -21.75 -49.79 19.85
CA LEU A 33 -21.78 -49.21 18.50
C LEU A 33 -22.20 -47.74 18.49
N ARG A 34 -23.18 -47.34 19.30
CA ARG A 34 -23.57 -45.93 19.42
C ARG A 34 -22.43 -45.06 19.97
N VAL A 35 -21.76 -45.51 21.02
CA VAL A 35 -20.63 -44.77 21.62
C VAL A 35 -19.42 -44.71 20.67
N GLU A 36 -19.16 -45.77 19.90
CA GLU A 36 -18.07 -45.82 18.92
C GLU A 36 -18.36 -44.96 17.68
N VAL A 37 -19.63 -44.81 17.29
CA VAL A 37 -20.05 -44.01 16.13
C VAL A 37 -20.27 -42.53 16.48
N ASP A 38 -20.78 -42.21 17.67
CA ASP A 38 -21.01 -40.82 18.10
C ASP A 38 -19.69 -40.07 18.38
N ARG A 39 -18.62 -40.77 18.80
CA ARG A 39 -17.30 -40.15 19.04
C ARG A 39 -16.63 -39.57 17.79
N PRO A 40 -16.47 -40.32 16.67
CA PRO A 40 -15.86 -39.79 15.46
C PRO A 40 -16.75 -38.73 14.81
N LEU A 41 -18.08 -38.90 14.79
CA LEU A 41 -19.01 -37.91 14.27
C LEU A 41 -18.91 -36.57 15.01
N ASN A 42 -18.86 -36.60 16.36
CA ASN A 42 -18.68 -35.38 17.14
C ASN A 42 -17.31 -34.75 16.89
N ARG A 43 -16.25 -35.54 16.70
CA ARG A 43 -14.90 -35.03 16.42
C ARG A 43 -14.81 -34.38 15.03
N GLU A 44 -15.44 -34.98 14.03
CA GLU A 44 -15.53 -34.42 12.68
C GLU A 44 -16.39 -33.17 12.64
N LEU A 45 -17.52 -33.13 13.37
CA LEU A 45 -18.35 -31.93 13.50
C LEU A 45 -17.59 -30.77 14.15
N VAL A 46 -16.82 -31.04 15.21
CA VAL A 46 -15.97 -30.04 15.84
C VAL A 46 -14.89 -29.55 14.88
N ALA A 47 -14.22 -30.46 14.16
CA ALA A 47 -13.20 -30.07 13.17
C ALA A 47 -13.78 -29.26 12.00
N LEU A 48 -15.00 -29.58 11.54
CA LEU A 48 -15.71 -28.80 10.52
C LEU A 48 -16.11 -27.41 11.04
N TYR A 49 -16.48 -27.30 12.31
CA TYR A 49 -16.81 -26.00 12.92
C TYR A 49 -15.57 -25.12 13.07
N GLU A 50 -14.46 -25.70 13.55
CA GLU A 50 -13.15 -25.01 13.62
C GLU A 50 -12.67 -24.58 12.23
N LEU A 51 -12.86 -25.44 11.22
CA LEU A 51 -12.54 -25.09 9.83
C LEU A 51 -13.43 -23.96 9.33
N GLN A 52 -14.74 -24.00 9.62
CA GLN A 52 -15.66 -22.94 9.24
C GLN A 52 -15.26 -21.60 9.88
N GLU A 53 -14.96 -21.59 11.17
CA GLU A 53 -14.48 -20.39 11.86
C GLU A 53 -13.14 -19.88 11.28
N SER A 54 -12.23 -20.78 10.90
CA SER A 54 -10.98 -20.42 10.22
C SER A 54 -11.22 -19.81 8.82
N VAL A 55 -12.24 -20.29 8.11
CA VAL A 55 -12.62 -19.75 6.80
C VAL A 55 -13.29 -18.38 6.97
N ASP A 56 -14.17 -18.22 7.95
CA ASP A 56 -14.85 -16.95 8.22
C ASP A 56 -13.86 -15.86 8.65
N THR A 57 -12.90 -16.20 9.51
CA THR A 57 -11.80 -15.30 9.89
C THR A 57 -10.90 -14.99 8.70
N ALA A 58 -10.54 -15.98 7.88
CA ALA A 58 -9.74 -15.74 6.68
C ALA A 58 -10.48 -14.85 5.67
N LEU A 59 -11.79 -14.99 5.51
CA LEU A 59 -12.62 -14.14 4.65
C LEU A 59 -12.68 -12.71 5.17
N ALA A 60 -12.83 -12.52 6.49
CA ALA A 60 -12.80 -11.20 7.10
C ALA A 60 -11.44 -10.50 6.90
N ASP A 61 -10.33 -11.22 7.12
CA ASP A 61 -8.97 -10.72 6.85
C ASP A 61 -8.77 -10.35 5.38
N LEU A 62 -9.34 -11.13 4.46
CA LEU A 62 -9.25 -10.89 3.02
C LEU A 62 -10.04 -9.64 2.63
N ASP A 63 -11.21 -9.44 3.24
CA ASP A 63 -12.01 -8.24 3.01
C ASP A 63 -11.31 -6.98 3.55
N GLU A 64 -10.73 -7.04 4.76
CA GLU A 64 -9.93 -5.95 5.31
C GLU A 64 -8.74 -5.60 4.40
N LYS A 65 -8.02 -6.61 3.92
CA LYS A 65 -6.91 -6.40 2.97
C LYS A 65 -7.38 -5.81 1.66
N ASN A 66 -8.50 -6.27 1.12
CA ASN A 66 -9.08 -5.70 -0.10
C ASN A 66 -9.46 -4.22 0.09
N GLN A 67 -10.10 -3.87 1.19
CA GLN A 67 -10.43 -2.48 1.51
C GLN A 67 -9.17 -1.62 1.63
N ALA A 68 -8.12 -2.13 2.28
CA ALA A 68 -6.83 -1.46 2.37
C ALA A 68 -6.18 -1.25 0.99
N PHE A 69 -6.22 -2.26 0.11
CA PHE A 69 -5.72 -2.14 -1.26
C PHE A 69 -6.50 -1.13 -2.08
N SER A 70 -7.84 -1.12 -2.00
CA SER A 70 -8.66 -0.12 -2.66
C SER A 70 -8.34 1.30 -2.19
N TYR A 71 -8.13 1.48 -0.88
CA TYR A 71 -7.71 2.76 -0.33
C TYR A 71 -6.33 3.19 -0.84
N LEU A 72 -5.35 2.28 -0.85
CA LEU A 72 -4.00 2.56 -1.38
C LEU A 72 -4.02 2.88 -2.87
N ALA A 73 -4.80 2.15 -3.66
CA ALA A 73 -4.98 2.41 -5.08
C ALA A 73 -5.53 3.83 -5.33
N GLY A 74 -6.58 4.23 -4.61
CA GLY A 74 -7.13 5.58 -4.72
C GLY A 74 -6.14 6.67 -4.27
N LYS A 75 -5.28 6.38 -3.28
CA LYS A 75 -4.23 7.31 -2.87
C LYS A 75 -3.15 7.47 -3.94
N LEU A 76 -2.73 6.38 -4.58
CA LEU A 76 -1.77 6.40 -5.68
C LEU A 76 -2.32 7.14 -6.90
N GLU A 77 -3.59 6.97 -7.21
CA GLU A 77 -4.25 7.68 -8.31
C GLU A 77 -4.24 9.21 -8.08
N LYS A 78 -4.61 9.67 -6.88
CA LYS A 78 -4.51 11.09 -6.51
C LYS A 78 -3.08 11.63 -6.57
N GLN A 79 -2.10 10.84 -6.15
CA GLN A 79 -0.70 11.24 -6.25
C GLN A 79 -0.26 11.37 -7.71
N ARG A 80 -0.68 10.45 -8.57
CA ARG A 80 -0.42 10.50 -10.00
C ARG A 80 -1.02 11.76 -10.64
N GLU A 81 -2.29 12.07 -10.35
CA GLU A 81 -2.94 13.30 -10.83
C GLU A 81 -2.18 14.56 -10.39
N THR A 82 -1.69 14.58 -9.15
CA THR A 82 -0.92 15.71 -8.61
C THR A 82 0.42 15.87 -9.34
N VAL A 83 1.10 14.76 -9.65
CA VAL A 83 2.35 14.76 -10.42
C VAL A 83 2.09 15.23 -11.85
N ASP A 84 1.05 14.71 -12.51
CA ASP A 84 0.70 15.10 -13.87
C ASP A 84 0.36 16.61 -13.96
N PHE A 85 -0.38 17.13 -12.98
CA PHE A 85 -0.64 18.57 -12.89
C PHE A 85 0.64 19.40 -12.74
N ARG A 86 1.58 18.96 -11.89
CA ARG A 86 2.88 19.64 -11.72
C ARG A 86 3.73 19.57 -12.99
N LEU A 87 3.72 18.45 -13.69
CA LEU A 87 4.42 18.30 -14.97
C LEU A 87 3.86 19.28 -16.02
N GLN A 88 2.53 19.39 -16.13
CA GLN A 88 1.90 20.38 -17.01
C GLN A 88 2.26 21.82 -16.64
N GLN A 89 2.38 22.14 -15.34
CA GLN A 89 2.83 23.47 -14.90
C GLN A 89 4.29 23.73 -15.31
N LEU A 90 5.17 22.75 -15.11
CA LEU A 90 6.58 22.86 -15.53
C LEU A 90 6.70 23.03 -17.04
N GLU A 91 5.94 22.26 -17.82
CA GLU A 91 5.93 22.35 -19.27
C GLU A 91 5.49 23.75 -19.74
N ARG A 92 4.44 24.32 -19.14
CA ARG A 92 4.03 25.71 -19.43
C ARG A 92 5.12 26.74 -19.09
N LEU A 93 5.85 26.55 -17.98
CA LEU A 93 6.94 27.45 -17.61
C LEU A 93 8.11 27.34 -18.60
N ILE A 94 8.45 26.13 -19.02
CA ILE A 94 9.49 25.89 -20.03
C ILE A 94 9.10 26.54 -21.35
N SER A 95 7.88 26.29 -21.85
CA SER A 95 7.41 26.91 -23.10
C SER A 95 7.41 28.44 -23.02
N ARG A 96 7.09 29.02 -21.86
CA ARG A 96 7.15 30.48 -21.65
C ARG A 96 8.59 31.00 -21.66
N ALA A 97 9.52 30.29 -21.03
CA ALA A 97 10.94 30.66 -21.03
C ALA A 97 11.53 30.56 -22.46
N GLU A 98 11.20 29.51 -23.20
CA GLU A 98 11.59 29.34 -24.60
C GLU A 98 11.02 30.45 -25.49
N ALA A 99 9.77 30.85 -25.28
CA ALA A 99 9.16 31.96 -26.02
C ALA A 99 9.85 33.31 -25.73
N VAL A 100 10.34 33.52 -24.51
CA VAL A 100 11.13 34.73 -24.16
C VAL A 100 12.52 34.67 -24.79
N LEU A 101 13.19 33.52 -24.75
CA LEU A 101 14.53 33.33 -25.33
C LEU A 101 14.53 33.42 -26.86
N ASN A 102 13.47 32.91 -27.51
CA ASN A 102 13.33 32.94 -28.97
C ASN A 102 12.64 34.20 -29.49
N SER A 103 12.31 35.16 -28.61
CA SER A 103 11.75 36.43 -29.03
C SER A 103 12.83 37.29 -29.71
N PRO A 104 12.58 37.82 -30.93
CA PRO A 104 13.58 38.56 -31.71
C PRO A 104 14.04 39.88 -31.07
N ALA A 105 13.40 40.34 -29.99
CA ALA A 105 13.79 41.54 -29.25
C ALA A 105 15.05 41.36 -28.36
N SER A 106 15.48 40.12 -28.06
CA SER A 106 16.66 39.87 -27.20
C SER A 106 18.00 39.81 -27.94
N ARG A 107 18.02 39.96 -29.28
CA ARG A 107 19.27 39.82 -30.06
C ARG A 107 20.01 41.14 -30.33
N THR A 108 19.71 42.21 -29.61
CA THR A 108 20.42 43.48 -29.81
C THR A 108 20.55 44.26 -28.52
N THR A 109 21.57 43.98 -27.73
CA THR A 109 22.22 45.01 -26.90
C THR A 109 23.64 44.57 -26.61
N VAL A 110 24.59 45.34 -27.11
CA VAL A 110 25.93 45.37 -26.50
C VAL A 110 25.68 45.82 -25.06
N GLU A 111 25.88 44.89 -24.12
CA GLU A 111 25.63 45.07 -22.69
C GLU A 111 26.13 46.45 -22.20
N PRO A 112 25.25 47.34 -21.72
CA PRO A 112 25.63 48.68 -21.23
C PRO A 112 26.61 48.62 -20.04
N TRP A 113 26.71 47.46 -19.39
CA TRP A 113 27.64 47.15 -18.31
C TRP A 113 29.11 47.20 -18.75
N ARG A 114 29.44 46.74 -19.96
CA ARG A 114 30.83 46.77 -20.46
C ARG A 114 31.33 48.20 -20.65
N VAL A 115 30.49 49.07 -21.18
CA VAL A 115 30.81 50.49 -21.40
C VAL A 115 31.06 51.22 -20.07
N ARG A 116 30.28 50.90 -19.03
CA ARG A 116 30.46 51.48 -17.70
C ARG A 116 31.74 51.02 -17.01
N HIS A 117 32.11 49.73 -17.15
CA HIS A 117 33.34 49.22 -16.53
C HIS A 117 34.58 49.87 -17.15
N GLU A 118 34.62 50.04 -18.47
CA GLU A 118 35.71 50.73 -19.16
C GLU A 118 35.86 52.19 -18.70
N GLN A 119 34.75 52.89 -18.48
CA GLN A 119 34.76 54.25 -17.95
C GLN A 119 35.33 54.30 -16.53
N VAL A 120 34.90 53.40 -15.64
CA VAL A 120 35.45 53.27 -14.28
C VAL A 120 36.96 52.99 -14.31
N TYR A 121 37.43 52.07 -15.16
CA TYR A 121 38.85 51.76 -15.29
C TYR A 121 39.67 52.94 -15.82
N SER A 122 39.16 53.64 -16.84
CA SER A 122 39.86 54.79 -17.42
C SER A 122 40.04 55.94 -16.43
N LEU A 123 39.03 56.20 -15.58
CA LEU A 123 39.09 57.25 -14.56
C LEU A 123 40.01 56.85 -13.40
N ALA A 124 40.02 55.57 -13.01
CA ALA A 124 40.96 55.06 -12.01
C ALA A 124 42.41 55.08 -12.52
N ASP A 125 42.65 54.78 -13.80
CA ASP A 125 43.97 54.86 -14.44
C ASP A 125 44.49 56.29 -14.56
N GLN A 126 43.59 57.29 -14.57
CA GLN A 126 43.93 58.71 -14.46
C GLN A 126 44.27 59.15 -13.03
N GLY A 127 44.23 58.24 -12.05
CA GLY A 127 44.56 58.51 -10.66
C GLY A 127 43.43 59.15 -9.85
N LYS A 128 42.18 59.17 -10.37
CA LYS A 128 41.03 59.68 -9.61
C LYS A 128 40.68 58.74 -8.47
N SER A 129 40.29 59.32 -7.34
CA SER A 129 39.88 58.54 -6.17
C SER A 129 38.49 57.93 -6.36
N ILE A 130 38.23 56.78 -5.71
CA ILE A 130 36.93 56.09 -5.72
C ILE A 130 35.72 57.03 -5.50
N PRO A 131 35.73 57.97 -4.51
CA PRO A 131 34.61 58.88 -4.33
C PRO A 131 34.43 59.89 -5.48
N GLU A 132 35.49 60.28 -6.18
CA GLU A 132 35.40 61.18 -7.33
C GLU A 132 34.82 60.47 -8.55
N VAL A 133 35.27 59.24 -8.81
CA VAL A 133 34.72 58.37 -9.88
C VAL A 133 33.23 58.12 -9.66
N ALA A 134 32.82 57.85 -8.41
CA ALA A 134 31.42 57.67 -8.04
C ALA A 134 30.55 58.91 -8.32
N VAL A 135 31.06 60.10 -8.03
CA VAL A 135 30.35 61.37 -8.30
C VAL A 135 30.27 61.65 -9.80
N GLU A 136 31.37 61.43 -10.53
CA GLU A 136 31.45 61.74 -11.96
C GLU A 136 30.57 60.82 -12.83
N LEU A 137 30.48 59.54 -12.45
CA LEU A 137 29.66 58.56 -13.15
C LEU A 137 28.25 58.40 -12.55
N GLY A 138 27.96 59.06 -11.42
CA GLY A 138 26.67 58.97 -10.73
C GLY A 138 26.35 57.58 -10.17
N ILE A 139 27.37 56.81 -9.80
CA ILE A 139 27.27 55.43 -9.30
C ILE A 139 27.70 55.33 -7.84
N GLY A 140 27.28 54.28 -7.14
CA GLY A 140 27.60 54.09 -5.73
C GLY A 140 29.09 53.80 -5.51
N ARG A 141 29.69 54.29 -4.41
CA ARG A 141 31.10 54.02 -4.06
C ARG A 141 31.42 52.52 -4.00
N GLY A 142 30.50 51.72 -3.44
CA GLY A 142 30.65 50.26 -3.39
C GLY A 142 30.57 49.58 -4.77
N GLU A 143 29.87 50.17 -5.73
CA GLU A 143 29.81 49.68 -7.11
C GLU A 143 31.14 49.94 -7.83
N VAL A 144 31.74 51.12 -7.62
CA VAL A 144 33.09 51.44 -8.12
C VAL A 144 34.13 50.48 -7.55
N GLU A 145 34.12 50.23 -6.23
CA GLU A 145 35.03 49.27 -5.59
C GLU A 145 34.87 47.85 -6.14
N LEU A 146 33.63 47.41 -6.36
CA LEU A 146 33.34 46.10 -6.92
C LEU A 146 33.88 45.98 -8.35
N ILE A 147 33.63 46.99 -9.20
CA ILE A 147 34.13 47.01 -10.59
C ILE A 147 35.65 46.99 -10.60
N LEU A 148 36.32 47.83 -9.81
CA LEU A 148 37.78 47.84 -9.72
C LEU A 148 38.35 46.51 -9.18
N GLY A 149 37.63 45.84 -8.27
CA GLY A 149 37.98 44.53 -7.74
C GLY A 149 37.96 43.41 -8.79
N LEU A 150 37.13 43.53 -9.83
CA LEU A 150 37.02 42.55 -10.92
C LEU A 150 38.15 42.64 -11.95
N ARG A 151 39.02 43.66 -11.87
CA ARG A 151 40.17 43.84 -12.78
C ARG A 151 41.38 42.96 -12.44
N LYS A 152 41.36 42.28 -11.29
CA LYS A 152 42.47 41.44 -10.80
C LYS A 152 42.64 40.15 -11.59
#